data_AF-A0A524MTL0-F1
#
_entry.id   AF-A0A524MTL0-F1
#
_cell.length_a   1.000
_cell.length_b   1.000
_cell.length_c   1.000
_cell.angle_alpha   90.00
_cell.angle_beta   90.00
_cell.angle_gamma   90.00
#
_symmetry.space_group_name_H-M   'P 1'
#
loop_
_entity.id
_entity.type
_entity.pdbx_description
1 polymer ?
#
loop_
_entity_poly.entity_id
_entity_poly.type
_entity_poly.pdbx_seq_one_letter_code
_entity_poly.pdbx_strand_id
1 'polypeptide(L)'
;MSKIQEIFQTYGPEYVKRYGNNMPSAHRKAIAAIVNCRTGELGRFIRTHQRIAYSAMFDAASASLKKLARDQRFIGADQTGFFAVLHTWGRLMQYNPHIHVVMPGGGLSARRDQWMGSEPDFLVHVKALSPIYRAKLRDAIDKAGLLDHVDPDVWRKPWVVNCKAVGNGKWTLRYLSRYVFRVAISNNRIISCHNGMVTFRWRKVESRRWRKTTIDAMEFIRRFLQHVLPTGLMKIRHYGFLGANAKVPIQRIRELICDLYEFLANLIQPPVPHESPPRKCPSCGTSMVHRALLSAGFIHTG
;
A
#
# COMPACT_ATOMS: atom_id res chain seq x y z
N MET A 1 8.25 -5.47 24.53
CA MET A 1 9.41 -4.65 24.10
C MET A 1 10.71 -5.45 24.34
N SER A 2 11.85 -5.19 23.68
CA SER A 2 13.12 -5.76 24.21
C SER A 2 13.55 -4.91 25.40
N LYS A 3 14.13 -5.51 26.45
CA LYS A 3 14.63 -4.77 27.62
C LYS A 3 15.57 -3.61 27.20
N ILE A 4 16.37 -3.85 26.16
CA ILE A 4 17.22 -2.82 25.53
C ILE A 4 16.37 -1.68 24.94
N GLN A 5 15.35 -1.97 24.14
CA GLN A 5 14.51 -0.92 23.54
C GLN A 5 13.77 -0.09 24.60
N GLU A 6 13.29 -0.72 25.67
CA GLU A 6 12.65 -0.05 26.80
C GLU A 6 13.64 0.87 27.53
N ILE A 7 14.85 0.38 27.85
CA ILE A 7 15.94 1.19 28.43
C ILE A 7 16.24 2.42 27.56
N PHE A 8 16.36 2.24 26.24
CA PHE A 8 16.64 3.36 25.34
C PHE A 8 15.45 4.30 25.15
N GLN A 9 14.20 3.83 25.25
CA GLN A 9 13.03 4.72 25.19
C GLN A 9 12.86 5.53 26.49
N THR A 10 13.10 4.92 27.64
CA THR A 10 12.99 5.55 28.96
C THR A 10 14.16 6.50 29.24
N TYR A 11 15.40 6.06 29.03
CA TYR A 11 16.61 6.81 29.43
C TYR A 11 17.36 7.44 28.25
N GLY A 12 17.08 7.03 27.01
CA GLY A 12 17.77 7.56 25.83
C GLY A 12 17.60 9.07 25.60
N PRO A 13 16.41 9.68 25.79
CA PRO A 13 16.25 11.13 25.68
C PRO A 13 17.14 11.90 26.67
N GLU A 14 17.21 11.45 27.92
CA GLU A 14 18.05 12.06 28.96
C GLU A 14 19.54 11.86 28.67
N TYR A 15 19.94 10.65 28.26
CA TYR A 15 21.31 10.34 27.88
C TYR A 15 21.79 11.20 26.70
N VAL A 16 20.93 11.42 25.69
CA VAL A 16 21.22 12.31 24.56
C VAL A 16 21.26 13.78 24.98
N LYS A 17 20.41 14.21 25.93
CA LYS A 17 20.47 15.56 26.48
C LYS A 17 21.80 15.82 27.20
N ARG A 18 22.28 14.84 27.96
CA ARG A 18 23.48 14.95 28.80
C ARG A 18 24.80 14.81 28.02
N TYR A 19 24.86 13.87 27.09
CA TYR A 19 26.10 13.53 26.38
C TYR A 19 26.06 13.86 24.89
N GLY A 20 24.96 14.43 24.41
CA GLY A 20 24.72 14.70 23.00
C GLY A 20 25.83 15.50 22.35
N ASN A 21 26.30 16.59 22.95
CA ASN A 21 27.24 17.50 22.28
C ASN A 21 28.55 16.82 21.82
N ASN A 22 29.02 15.83 22.58
CA ASN A 22 30.26 15.10 22.29
C ASN A 22 30.02 13.71 21.66
N MET A 23 28.75 13.34 21.42
CA MET A 23 28.38 12.01 20.96
C MET A 23 28.65 11.82 19.46
N PRO A 24 29.36 10.74 19.06
CA PRO A 24 29.54 10.38 17.66
C PRO A 24 28.20 10.30 16.92
N SER A 25 28.17 10.81 15.68
CA SER A 25 26.93 10.92 14.91
C SER A 25 26.24 9.56 14.65
N ALA A 26 27.01 8.47 14.58
CA ALA A 26 26.50 7.11 14.45
C ALA A 26 25.72 6.65 15.70
N HIS A 27 26.22 6.97 16.90
CA HIS A 27 25.59 6.60 18.16
C HIS A 27 24.28 7.39 18.35
N ARG A 28 24.30 8.69 18.04
CA ARG A 28 23.10 9.54 18.10
C ARG A 28 22.01 9.05 17.14
N LYS A 29 22.39 8.59 15.94
CA LYS A 29 21.47 7.98 14.96
C LYS A 29 20.95 6.63 15.43
N ALA A 30 21.77 5.80 16.08
CA ALA A 30 21.34 4.51 16.62
C ALA A 30 20.35 4.70 17.77
N ILE A 31 20.65 5.57 18.73
CA ILE A 31 19.73 5.93 19.83
C ILE A 31 18.45 6.51 19.26
N ALA A 32 18.53 7.47 18.33
CA ALA A 32 17.35 8.04 17.68
C ALA A 32 16.55 6.98 16.91
N ALA A 33 17.19 6.00 16.25
CA ALA A 33 16.50 4.94 15.54
C ALA A 33 15.80 3.94 16.48
N ILE A 34 16.36 3.69 17.68
CA ILE A 34 15.78 2.82 18.71
C ILE A 34 14.64 3.53 19.43
N VAL A 35 14.84 4.79 19.85
CA VAL A 35 13.82 5.66 20.46
C VAL A 35 12.65 5.89 19.51
N ASN A 36 12.94 6.27 18.26
CA ASN A 36 11.93 6.56 17.24
C ASN A 36 11.52 5.32 16.43
N CYS A 37 11.86 4.11 16.89
CA CYS A 37 11.47 2.87 16.24
C CYS A 37 9.95 2.70 16.33
N ARG A 38 9.21 3.24 15.34
CA ARG A 38 7.75 3.12 15.21
C ARG A 38 7.26 1.69 14.92
N THR A 39 8.20 0.76 14.74
CA THR A 39 7.99 -0.68 14.75
C THR A 39 7.57 -1.22 16.13
N GLY A 40 7.52 -0.37 17.15
CA GLY A 40 7.68 -0.71 18.57
C GLY A 40 6.62 -1.60 19.22
N GLU A 41 5.34 -1.53 18.83
CA GLU A 41 4.32 -2.17 19.68
C GLU A 41 3.85 -3.51 19.11
N LEU A 42 3.35 -3.56 17.87
CA LEU A 42 3.01 -4.83 17.21
C LEU A 42 4.21 -5.46 16.46
N GLY A 43 5.23 -4.68 16.10
CA GLY A 43 6.31 -5.17 15.24
C GLY A 43 7.24 -6.19 15.91
N ARG A 44 7.36 -6.18 17.25
CA ARG A 44 8.05 -7.26 17.98
C ARG A 44 7.27 -8.57 17.90
N PHE A 45 5.96 -8.50 18.13
CA PHE A 45 5.07 -9.64 18.01
C PHE A 45 5.14 -10.25 16.61
N ILE A 46 4.97 -9.42 15.55
CA ILE A 46 5.00 -9.92 14.17
C ILE A 46 6.36 -10.55 13.84
N ARG A 47 7.47 -9.97 14.33
CA ARG A 47 8.80 -10.51 14.09
C ARG A 47 9.04 -11.86 14.77
N THR A 48 8.50 -12.07 15.96
CA THR A 48 8.69 -13.31 16.74
C THR A 48 7.71 -14.41 16.32
N HIS A 49 6.56 -14.04 15.76
CA HIS A 49 5.48 -14.96 15.36
C HIS A 49 5.17 -14.84 13.86
N GLN A 50 6.19 -14.71 13.01
CA GLN A 50 6.05 -14.34 11.59
C GLN A 50 4.97 -15.12 10.84
N ARG A 51 4.98 -16.45 10.92
CA ARG A 51 4.02 -17.29 10.18
C ARG A 51 2.58 -16.98 10.57
N ILE A 52 2.30 -16.95 11.87
CA ILE A 52 0.96 -16.69 12.41
C ILE A 52 0.55 -15.25 12.13
N ALA A 53 1.42 -14.28 12.46
CA ALA A 53 1.14 -12.88 12.32
C ALA A 53 0.91 -12.46 10.86
N TYR A 54 1.74 -12.92 9.92
CA TYR A 54 1.53 -12.64 8.50
C TYR A 54 0.25 -13.28 7.97
N SER A 55 -0.09 -14.49 8.39
CA SER A 55 -1.38 -15.09 7.99
C SER A 55 -2.56 -14.30 8.56
N ALA A 56 -2.52 -13.94 9.83
CA ALA A 56 -3.54 -13.11 10.47
C ALA A 56 -3.70 -11.75 9.79
N MET A 57 -2.62 -11.11 9.35
CA MET A 57 -2.68 -9.87 8.56
C MET A 57 -3.41 -10.06 7.23
N PHE A 58 -3.12 -11.14 6.50
CA PHE A 58 -3.82 -11.48 5.25
C PHE A 58 -5.30 -11.76 5.48
N ASP A 59 -5.62 -12.54 6.52
CA ASP A 59 -6.99 -12.95 6.82
C ASP A 59 -7.83 -11.76 7.29
N ALA A 60 -7.27 -10.91 8.16
CA ALA A 60 -7.89 -9.66 8.59
C ALA A 60 -8.12 -8.71 7.42
N ALA A 61 -7.15 -8.54 6.51
CA ALA A 61 -7.31 -7.69 5.32
C ALA A 61 -8.44 -8.21 4.42
N SER A 62 -8.40 -9.50 4.08
CA SER A 62 -9.39 -10.13 3.21
C SER A 62 -10.80 -10.05 3.79
N ALA A 63 -10.96 -10.41 5.06
CA ALA A 63 -12.26 -10.43 5.72
C ALA A 63 -12.81 -9.01 5.96
N SER A 64 -11.96 -8.00 6.16
CA SER A 64 -12.41 -6.61 6.30
C SER A 64 -12.97 -6.07 4.97
N LEU A 65 -12.25 -6.29 3.87
CA LEU A 65 -12.67 -5.85 2.54
C LEU A 65 -13.94 -6.56 2.09
N LYS A 66 -14.01 -7.89 2.25
CA LYS A 66 -15.21 -8.66 1.91
C LYS A 66 -16.43 -8.24 2.73
N LYS A 67 -16.24 -7.92 4.02
CA LYS A 67 -17.34 -7.43 4.88
C LYS A 67 -17.88 -6.10 4.35
N LEU A 68 -17.01 -5.15 4.04
CA LEU A 68 -17.44 -3.83 3.59
C LEU A 68 -17.97 -3.85 2.15
N ALA A 69 -17.41 -4.66 1.27
CA ALA A 69 -17.89 -4.75 -0.11
C ALA A 69 -19.32 -5.30 -0.22
N ARG A 70 -19.73 -6.18 0.70
CA ARG A 70 -21.11 -6.70 0.76
C ARG A 70 -22.13 -5.68 1.25
N ASP A 71 -21.68 -4.63 1.93
CA ASP A 71 -22.55 -3.58 2.43
C ASP A 71 -23.06 -2.73 1.26
N GLN A 72 -24.38 -2.60 1.15
CA GLN A 72 -25.05 -1.83 0.09
C GLN A 72 -24.72 -0.34 0.14
N ARG A 73 -24.26 0.18 1.29
CA ARG A 73 -23.79 1.56 1.41
C ARG A 73 -22.44 1.80 0.73
N PHE A 74 -21.74 0.74 0.34
CA PHE A 74 -20.47 0.82 -0.38
C PHE A 74 -20.59 0.24 -1.78
N ILE A 75 -20.55 -1.09 -1.93
CA ILE A 75 -20.57 -1.76 -3.25
C ILE A 75 -21.79 -2.67 -3.39
N GLY A 76 -22.25 -3.31 -2.30
CA GLY A 76 -23.32 -4.31 -2.35
C GLY A 76 -22.94 -5.64 -3.01
N ALA A 77 -21.68 -5.83 -3.39
CA ALA A 77 -21.22 -7.03 -4.10
C ALA A 77 -21.09 -8.25 -3.17
N ASP A 78 -21.68 -9.38 -3.57
CA ASP A 78 -21.55 -10.63 -2.80
C ASP A 78 -20.16 -11.27 -2.94
N GLN A 79 -19.57 -11.18 -4.14
CA GLN A 79 -18.23 -11.68 -4.43
C GLN A 79 -17.34 -10.65 -5.11
N THR A 80 -16.34 -10.18 -4.37
CA THR A 80 -15.25 -9.37 -4.89
C THR A 80 -14.08 -10.23 -5.33
N GLY A 81 -13.09 -9.64 -6.00
CA GLY A 81 -11.85 -10.32 -6.36
C GLY A 81 -10.68 -9.37 -6.22
N PHE A 82 -9.62 -9.80 -5.57
CA PHE A 82 -8.45 -8.97 -5.30
C PHE A 82 -7.24 -9.84 -5.03
N PHE A 83 -6.05 -9.26 -5.13
CA PHE A 83 -4.83 -9.88 -4.65
C PHE A 83 -4.18 -9.02 -3.58
N ALA A 84 -3.50 -9.69 -2.66
CA ALA A 84 -2.80 -9.07 -1.56
C ALA A 84 -1.32 -9.46 -1.60
N VAL A 85 -0.44 -8.51 -1.29
CA VAL A 85 1.02 -8.69 -1.31
C VAL A 85 1.58 -8.30 0.05
N LEU A 86 2.31 -9.22 0.68
CA LEU A 86 3.09 -8.93 1.88
C LEU A 86 4.37 -8.18 1.53
N HIS A 87 4.58 -7.05 2.21
CA HIS A 87 5.80 -6.26 2.15
C HIS A 87 6.35 -6.09 3.57
N THR A 88 7.64 -6.40 3.79
CA THR A 88 8.23 -6.47 5.14
C THR A 88 9.31 -5.42 5.43
N TRP A 89 9.62 -4.54 4.47
CA TRP A 89 10.71 -3.57 4.62
C TRP A 89 10.32 -2.14 4.28
N GLY A 90 10.99 -1.19 4.92
CA GLY A 90 11.02 0.20 4.49
C GLY A 90 12.23 0.52 3.60
N ARG A 91 12.36 1.78 3.19
CA ARG A 91 13.43 2.22 2.27
C ARG A 91 14.85 2.06 2.83
N LEU A 92 15.03 1.99 4.14
CA LEU A 92 16.30 1.76 4.85
C LEU A 92 16.47 0.29 5.28
N MET A 93 15.67 -0.63 4.74
CA MET A 93 15.58 -2.03 5.18
C MET A 93 15.20 -2.15 6.68
N GLN A 94 14.46 -1.17 7.20
CA GLN A 94 13.85 -1.34 8.50
C GLN A 94 12.68 -2.31 8.38
N TYR A 95 12.51 -3.19 9.37
CA TYR A 95 11.38 -4.10 9.44
C TYR A 95 10.07 -3.29 9.53
N ASN A 96 9.19 -3.48 8.55
CA ASN A 96 7.94 -2.74 8.44
C ASN A 96 6.90 -3.60 7.71
N PRO A 97 6.37 -4.67 8.35
CA PRO A 97 5.39 -5.56 7.74
C PRO A 97 4.05 -4.86 7.49
N HIS A 98 3.57 -4.93 6.25
CA HIS A 98 2.26 -4.45 5.84
C HIS A 98 1.77 -5.20 4.59
N ILE A 99 0.46 -5.19 4.36
CA ILE A 99 -0.18 -5.80 3.21
C ILE A 99 -0.62 -4.70 2.25
N HIS A 100 -0.25 -4.82 0.98
CA HIS A 100 -0.86 -4.07 -0.11
C HIS A 100 -1.98 -4.90 -0.73
N VAL A 101 -3.15 -4.32 -0.94
CA VAL A 101 -4.26 -4.98 -1.65
C VAL A 101 -4.58 -4.19 -2.91
N VAL A 102 -4.78 -4.89 -4.02
CA VAL A 102 -5.33 -4.33 -5.26
C VAL A 102 -6.63 -5.04 -5.57
N MET A 103 -7.68 -4.24 -5.70
CA MET A 103 -9.04 -4.67 -5.90
C MET A 103 -9.64 -3.83 -7.04
N PRO A 104 -10.28 -4.45 -8.04
CA PRO A 104 -11.13 -3.73 -8.99
C PRO A 104 -12.22 -2.94 -8.26
N GLY A 105 -12.68 -1.84 -8.84
CA GLY A 105 -13.74 -0.99 -8.30
C GLY A 105 -15.12 -1.62 -8.41
N GLY A 106 -15.34 -2.77 -7.75
CA GLY A 106 -16.61 -3.49 -7.78
C GLY A 106 -16.50 -4.97 -7.47
N GLY A 107 -17.59 -5.68 -7.68
CA GLY A 107 -17.66 -7.14 -7.58
C GLY A 107 -18.91 -7.72 -8.26
N LEU A 108 -19.14 -9.01 -8.05
CA LEU A 108 -20.26 -9.73 -8.65
C LEU A 108 -21.47 -9.76 -7.71
N SER A 109 -22.66 -9.68 -8.32
CA SER A 109 -23.95 -9.92 -7.67
C SER A 109 -24.02 -11.32 -7.03
N ALA A 110 -24.99 -11.55 -6.15
CA ALA A 110 -25.23 -12.86 -5.53
C ALA A 110 -25.44 -13.98 -6.58
N ARG A 111 -26.14 -13.67 -7.68
CA ARG A 111 -26.39 -14.58 -8.79
C ARG A 111 -25.22 -14.71 -9.77
N ARG A 112 -24.17 -13.90 -9.61
CA ARG A 112 -22.96 -13.87 -10.47
C ARG A 112 -23.24 -13.49 -11.93
N ASP A 113 -24.32 -12.79 -12.16
CA ASP A 113 -24.85 -12.40 -13.46
C ASP A 113 -24.77 -10.89 -13.73
N GLN A 114 -24.30 -10.11 -12.76
CA GLN A 114 -24.18 -8.65 -12.87
C GLN A 114 -22.89 -8.17 -12.20
N TRP A 115 -22.28 -7.13 -12.78
CA TRP A 115 -21.21 -6.38 -12.14
C TRP A 115 -21.80 -5.25 -11.28
N MET A 116 -21.44 -5.24 -10.00
CA MET A 116 -21.77 -4.20 -9.04
C MET A 116 -20.56 -3.29 -8.92
N GLY A 117 -20.58 -2.18 -9.65
CA GLY A 117 -19.51 -1.19 -9.65
C GLY A 117 -19.47 -0.37 -8.35
N SER A 118 -18.27 0.03 -7.95
CA SER A 118 -18.11 1.10 -6.97
C SER A 118 -18.08 2.46 -7.67
N GLU A 119 -18.23 3.52 -6.89
CA GLU A 119 -17.99 4.88 -7.38
C GLU A 119 -16.54 5.04 -7.93
N PRO A 120 -16.31 5.85 -8.98
CA PRO A 120 -15.02 5.91 -9.69
C PRO A 120 -13.79 6.17 -8.81
N ASP A 121 -13.94 6.98 -7.77
CA ASP A 121 -12.85 7.35 -6.85
C ASP A 121 -13.02 6.82 -5.42
N PHE A 122 -13.96 5.90 -5.22
CA PHE A 122 -14.32 5.42 -3.89
C PHE A 122 -14.68 3.94 -3.89
N LEU A 123 -14.01 3.19 -3.01
CA LEU A 123 -14.27 1.75 -2.81
C LEU A 123 -14.93 1.49 -1.46
N VAL A 124 -14.26 1.92 -0.38
CA VAL A 124 -14.74 1.79 1.00
C VAL A 124 -14.18 2.93 1.85
N HIS A 125 -14.89 3.29 2.92
CA HIS A 125 -14.47 4.39 3.79
C HIS A 125 -13.39 3.94 4.80
N VAL A 126 -12.27 4.67 4.89
CA VAL A 126 -11.13 4.35 5.79
C VAL A 126 -11.54 4.31 7.28
N LYS A 127 -12.45 5.20 7.70
CA LYS A 127 -12.99 5.19 9.08
C LYS A 127 -13.79 3.93 9.43
N ALA A 128 -14.33 3.21 8.45
CA ALA A 128 -14.97 1.93 8.66
C ALA A 128 -13.96 0.77 8.53
N LEU A 129 -13.10 0.82 7.52
CA LEU A 129 -12.10 -0.23 7.25
C LEU A 129 -11.11 -0.42 8.39
N SER A 130 -10.60 0.68 8.94
CA SER A 130 -9.53 0.64 9.95
C SER A 130 -9.91 -0.07 11.26
N PRO A 131 -11.04 0.27 11.93
CA PRO A 131 -11.46 -0.44 13.14
C PRO A 131 -11.85 -1.89 12.86
N ILE A 132 -12.46 -2.21 11.71
CA ILE A 132 -12.80 -3.59 11.35
C ILE A 132 -11.53 -4.44 11.16
N TYR A 133 -10.53 -3.90 10.45
CA TYR A 133 -9.25 -4.58 10.27
C TYR A 133 -8.53 -4.79 11.60
N ARG A 134 -8.48 -3.77 12.46
CA ARG A 134 -7.89 -3.86 13.79
C ARG A 134 -8.56 -4.96 14.63
N ALA A 135 -9.90 -4.97 14.67
CA ALA A 135 -10.66 -5.99 15.41
C ALA A 135 -10.37 -7.39 14.87
N LYS A 136 -10.47 -7.59 13.55
CA LYS A 136 -10.22 -8.90 12.93
C LYS A 136 -8.80 -9.41 13.13
N LEU A 137 -7.80 -8.51 13.11
CA LEU A 137 -6.43 -8.89 13.39
C LEU A 137 -6.25 -9.29 14.86
N ARG A 138 -6.86 -8.54 15.79
CA ARG A 138 -6.88 -8.89 17.21
C ARG A 138 -7.50 -10.27 17.42
N ASP A 139 -8.69 -10.52 16.87
CA ASP A 139 -9.41 -11.79 17.01
C ASP A 139 -8.60 -12.96 16.42
N ALA A 140 -7.91 -12.75 15.30
CA ALA A 140 -7.07 -13.77 14.70
C ALA A 140 -5.83 -14.11 15.55
N ILE A 141 -5.25 -13.11 16.23
CA ILE A 141 -4.13 -13.31 17.16
C ILE A 141 -4.62 -13.98 18.45
N ASP A 142 -5.79 -13.58 18.94
CA ASP A 142 -6.42 -14.15 20.14
C ASP A 142 -6.81 -15.61 19.94
N LYS A 143 -7.40 -15.93 18.79
CA LYS A 143 -7.68 -17.32 18.39
C LYS A 143 -6.43 -18.20 18.34
N ALA A 144 -5.25 -17.61 18.12
CA ALA A 144 -3.97 -18.32 18.15
C ALA A 144 -3.40 -18.48 19.57
N GLY A 145 -4.07 -17.96 20.61
CA GLY A 145 -3.60 -17.97 22.00
C GLY A 145 -2.43 -17.03 22.24
N LEU A 146 -2.26 -15.99 21.40
CA LEU A 146 -1.08 -15.14 21.41
C LEU A 146 -1.37 -13.68 21.78
N LEU A 147 -2.57 -13.36 22.25
CA LEU A 147 -2.95 -11.98 22.54
C LEU A 147 -2.06 -11.37 23.64
N ASP A 148 -1.69 -12.17 24.65
CA ASP A 148 -0.82 -11.75 25.76
C ASP A 148 0.62 -11.41 25.34
N HIS A 149 1.03 -11.80 24.12
CA HIS A 149 2.32 -11.44 23.55
C HIS A 149 2.31 -10.06 22.86
N VAL A 150 1.14 -9.41 22.79
CA VAL A 150 0.95 -8.08 22.20
C VAL A 150 0.66 -7.08 23.32
N ASP A 151 1.34 -5.94 23.28
CA ASP A 151 1.04 -4.83 24.18
C ASP A 151 -0.43 -4.39 24.04
N PRO A 152 -1.25 -4.43 25.12
CA PRO A 152 -2.66 -4.05 25.06
C PRO A 152 -2.91 -2.62 24.53
N ASP A 153 -1.96 -1.69 24.70
CA ASP A 153 -2.07 -0.31 24.20
C ASP A 153 -2.19 -0.23 22.66
N VAL A 154 -1.65 -1.22 21.95
CA VAL A 154 -1.77 -1.36 20.50
C VAL A 154 -3.21 -1.27 20.03
N TRP A 155 -4.12 -1.90 20.79
CA TRP A 155 -5.52 -2.04 20.43
C TRP A 155 -6.37 -0.81 20.78
N ARG A 156 -5.91 0.00 21.75
CA ARG A 156 -6.57 1.25 22.17
C ARG A 156 -6.35 2.39 21.18
N LYS A 157 -5.23 2.38 20.46
CA LYS A 157 -4.86 3.45 19.52
C LYS A 157 -5.73 3.44 18.25
N PRO A 158 -6.02 4.62 17.67
CA PRO A 158 -6.64 4.69 16.36
C PRO A 158 -5.69 4.16 15.29
N TRP A 159 -6.19 3.27 14.43
CA TRP A 159 -5.45 2.74 13.30
C TRP A 159 -5.91 3.40 12.01
N VAL A 160 -5.03 3.45 11.02
CA VAL A 160 -5.34 3.96 9.69
C VAL A 160 -4.93 2.92 8.65
N VAL A 161 -5.93 2.34 7.99
CA VAL A 161 -5.77 1.45 6.83
C VAL A 161 -6.18 2.24 5.59
N ASN A 162 -5.18 2.68 4.83
CA ASN A 162 -5.41 3.53 3.66
C ASN A 162 -6.13 2.78 2.54
N CYS A 163 -7.14 3.42 1.97
CA CYS A 163 -7.82 3.01 0.73
C CYS A 163 -7.78 4.20 -0.23
N LYS A 164 -7.31 3.99 -1.46
CA LYS A 164 -7.14 5.05 -2.46
C LYS A 164 -7.44 4.52 -3.85
N ALA A 165 -8.21 5.28 -4.63
CA ALA A 165 -8.40 5.03 -6.06
C ALA A 165 -7.09 5.23 -6.84
N VAL A 166 -6.85 4.35 -7.81
CA VAL A 166 -5.61 4.31 -8.59
C VAL A 166 -5.86 4.35 -10.11
N GLY A 167 -7.08 4.74 -10.51
CA GLY A 167 -7.53 4.74 -11.91
C GLY A 167 -7.44 3.35 -12.54
N ASN A 168 -6.90 3.28 -13.77
CA ASN A 168 -6.77 2.03 -14.54
C ASN A 168 -5.81 0.98 -13.93
N GLY A 169 -5.15 1.29 -12.81
CA GLY A 169 -4.31 0.36 -12.08
C GLY A 169 -2.96 0.00 -12.73
N LYS A 170 -2.70 0.35 -14.01
CA LYS A 170 -1.45 -0.01 -14.71
C LYS A 170 -0.20 0.47 -13.96
N TRP A 171 -0.22 1.72 -13.49
CA TRP A 171 0.89 2.27 -12.72
C TRP A 171 1.06 1.57 -11.37
N THR A 172 -0.04 1.26 -10.69
CA THR A 172 -0.06 0.56 -9.40
C THR A 172 0.46 -0.87 -9.53
N LEU A 173 0.05 -1.60 -10.58
CA LEU A 173 0.58 -2.93 -10.89
C LEU A 173 2.08 -2.86 -11.18
N ARG A 174 2.53 -1.90 -11.99
CA ARG A 174 3.96 -1.67 -12.24
C ARG A 174 4.72 -1.32 -10.95
N TYR A 175 4.13 -0.53 -10.07
CA TYR A 175 4.73 -0.18 -8.77
C TYR A 175 4.82 -1.41 -7.86
N LEU A 176 3.74 -2.17 -7.73
CA LEU A 176 3.66 -3.34 -6.85
C LEU A 176 4.46 -4.53 -7.34
N SER A 177 4.64 -4.70 -8.66
CA SER A 177 5.51 -5.73 -9.24
C SER A 177 6.92 -5.68 -8.64
N ARG A 178 7.39 -4.50 -8.27
CA ARG A 178 8.69 -4.33 -7.60
C ARG A 178 8.72 -4.99 -6.23
N TYR A 179 7.61 -5.03 -5.51
CA TYR A 179 7.51 -5.71 -4.21
C TYR A 179 7.32 -7.20 -4.35
N VAL A 180 6.77 -7.67 -5.46
CA VAL A 180 6.65 -9.10 -5.79
C VAL A 180 8.04 -9.69 -6.02
N PHE A 181 8.79 -9.13 -6.98
CA PHE A 181 10.01 -9.75 -7.50
C PHE A 181 11.31 -9.30 -6.84
N ARG A 182 11.33 -8.12 -6.18
CA ARG A 182 12.57 -7.63 -5.55
C ARG A 182 12.64 -8.05 -4.09
N VAL A 183 13.87 -8.31 -3.67
CA VAL A 183 14.26 -8.46 -2.26
C VAL A 183 14.35 -7.09 -1.57
N ALA A 184 14.73 -7.09 -0.28
CA ALA A 184 14.79 -5.90 0.58
C ALA A 184 15.51 -4.68 -0.05
N ILE A 185 16.52 -4.95 -0.87
CA ILE A 185 17.31 -3.94 -1.57
C ILE A 185 17.74 -4.45 -2.95
N SER A 186 17.73 -3.59 -3.97
CA SER A 186 18.23 -3.94 -5.31
C SER A 186 19.74 -3.74 -5.41
N ASN A 187 20.45 -4.54 -6.20
CA ASN A 187 21.90 -4.42 -6.43
C ASN A 187 22.32 -2.99 -6.82
N ASN A 188 21.60 -2.32 -7.73
CA ASN A 188 21.90 -0.93 -8.12
C ASN A 188 21.80 0.11 -6.98
N ARG A 189 21.31 -0.27 -5.80
CA ARG A 189 21.30 0.59 -4.61
C ARG A 189 22.52 0.34 -3.72
N ILE A 190 23.19 -0.79 -3.82
CA ILE A 190 24.46 -1.08 -3.15
C ILE A 190 25.55 -0.38 -3.96
N ILE A 191 26.32 0.48 -3.30
CA ILE A 191 27.34 1.32 -3.94
C ILE A 191 28.74 0.71 -3.74
N SER A 192 29.02 0.21 -2.54
CA SER A 192 30.30 -0.40 -2.22
C SER A 192 30.17 -1.40 -1.07
N CYS A 193 31.09 -2.37 -1.03
CA CYS A 193 31.29 -3.33 0.05
C CYS A 193 32.79 -3.57 0.20
N HIS A 194 33.42 -2.91 1.18
CA HIS A 194 34.86 -3.05 1.46
C HIS A 194 35.12 -2.83 2.95
N ASN A 195 36.18 -3.43 3.48
CA ASN A 195 36.63 -3.27 4.87
C ASN A 195 35.51 -3.53 5.90
N GLY A 196 34.67 -4.55 5.67
CA GLY A 196 33.55 -4.89 6.56
C GLY A 196 32.38 -3.90 6.53
N MET A 197 32.37 -2.92 5.63
CA MET A 197 31.33 -1.88 5.55
C MET A 197 30.56 -1.95 4.23
N VAL A 198 29.24 -1.76 4.30
CA VAL A 198 28.34 -1.72 3.14
C VAL A 198 27.74 -0.33 2.99
N THR A 199 27.98 0.31 1.84
CA THR A 199 27.36 1.59 1.49
C THR A 199 26.21 1.38 0.52
N PHE A 200 25.05 1.95 0.82
CA PHE A 200 23.90 1.92 -0.08
C PHE A 200 23.15 3.25 -0.15
N ARG A 201 22.49 3.50 -1.29
CA ARG A 201 21.65 4.68 -1.51
C ARG A 201 20.19 4.44 -1.17
N TRP A 202 19.53 5.48 -0.67
CA TRP A 202 18.11 5.51 -0.36
C TRP A 202 17.54 6.92 -0.62
N ARG A 203 16.22 7.03 -0.63
CA ARG A 203 15.51 8.30 -0.90
C ARG A 203 14.47 8.54 0.17
N LYS A 204 14.45 9.73 0.79
CA LYS A 204 13.38 10.12 1.73
C LYS A 204 12.02 10.14 1.00
N VAL A 205 10.92 9.88 1.72
CA VAL A 205 9.56 10.09 1.18
C VAL A 205 9.46 11.53 0.68
N GLU A 206 8.82 11.72 -0.48
CA GLU A 206 8.65 13.00 -1.18
C GLU A 206 9.93 13.73 -1.66
N SER A 207 11.12 13.21 -1.35
CA SER A 207 12.36 13.79 -1.88
C SER A 207 12.74 13.18 -3.22
N ARG A 208 13.26 13.99 -4.15
CA ARG A 208 13.93 13.52 -5.38
C ARG A 208 15.42 13.20 -5.16
N ARG A 209 16.00 13.64 -4.03
CA ARG A 209 17.44 13.52 -3.75
C ARG A 209 17.81 12.14 -3.20
N TRP A 210 18.80 11.51 -3.82
CA TRP A 210 19.45 10.31 -3.31
C TRP A 210 20.36 10.65 -2.12
N ARG A 211 20.31 9.81 -1.10
CA ARG A 211 21.16 9.85 0.09
C ARG A 211 21.95 8.55 0.17
N LYS A 212 23.17 8.60 0.69
CA LYS A 212 23.98 7.41 0.96
C LYS A 212 24.00 7.15 2.46
N THR A 213 24.13 5.90 2.85
CA THR A 213 24.44 5.49 4.21
C THR A 213 25.39 4.33 4.16
N THR A 214 26.27 4.26 5.15
CA THR A 214 27.22 3.16 5.32
C THR A 214 26.96 2.52 6.67
N ILE A 215 26.90 1.20 6.70
CA ILE A 215 26.70 0.39 7.90
C ILE A 215 27.66 -0.78 7.89
N ASP A 216 27.89 -1.37 9.06
CA ASP A 216 28.61 -2.62 9.20
C ASP A 216 27.94 -3.75 8.39
N ALA A 217 28.74 -4.65 7.82
CA ALA A 217 28.26 -5.75 6.98
C ALA A 217 27.37 -6.74 7.75
N MET A 218 27.66 -7.01 9.02
CA MET A 218 26.82 -7.86 9.86
C MET A 218 25.49 -7.18 10.17
N GLU A 219 25.49 -5.87 10.41
CA GLU A 219 24.24 -5.10 10.54
C GLU A 219 23.43 -5.08 9.24
N PHE A 220 24.08 -5.02 8.08
CA PHE A 220 23.43 -5.16 6.77
C PHE A 220 22.76 -6.53 6.63
N ILE A 221 23.50 -7.61 6.89
CA ILE A 221 23.00 -9.00 6.83
C ILE A 221 21.83 -9.17 7.80
N ARG A 222 21.98 -8.71 9.05
CA ARG A 222 20.93 -8.78 10.07
C ARG A 222 19.66 -8.05 9.61
N ARG A 223 19.77 -6.86 8.99
CA ARG A 223 18.62 -6.14 8.40
C ARG A 223 18.01 -6.91 7.24
N PHE A 224 18.83 -7.44 6.35
CA PHE A 224 18.39 -8.18 5.18
C PHE A 224 17.61 -9.45 5.57
N LEU A 225 18.16 -10.27 6.48
CA LEU A 225 17.58 -11.56 6.87
C LEU A 225 16.23 -11.44 7.59
N GLN A 226 15.93 -10.29 8.21
CA GLN A 226 14.59 -10.03 8.77
C GLN A 226 13.47 -10.02 7.73
N HIS A 227 13.80 -9.96 6.44
CA HIS A 227 12.86 -9.92 5.33
C HIS A 227 12.71 -11.27 4.61
N VAL A 228 13.53 -12.26 4.97
CA VAL A 228 13.36 -13.64 4.51
C VAL A 228 12.09 -14.19 5.16
N LEU A 229 11.18 -14.69 4.31
CA LEU A 229 9.89 -15.18 4.77
C LEU A 229 10.02 -16.62 5.28
N PRO A 230 9.21 -17.03 6.27
CA PRO A 230 9.13 -18.42 6.68
C PRO A 230 8.82 -19.34 5.49
N THR A 231 9.43 -20.52 5.47
CA THR A 231 9.19 -21.54 4.44
C THR A 231 7.70 -21.83 4.29
N GLY A 232 7.24 -21.96 3.05
CA GLY A 232 5.83 -22.24 2.71
C GLY A 232 4.88 -21.04 2.83
N LEU A 233 5.35 -19.87 3.29
CA LEU A 233 4.49 -18.68 3.34
C LEU A 233 4.29 -18.09 1.95
N MET A 234 3.04 -18.09 1.48
CA MET A 234 2.66 -17.41 0.24
C MET A 234 2.70 -15.88 0.45
N LYS A 235 3.68 -15.22 -0.18
CA LYS A 235 3.85 -13.76 -0.17
C LYS A 235 2.74 -13.02 -0.90
N ILE A 236 2.12 -13.66 -1.89
CA ILE A 236 1.03 -13.12 -2.69
C ILE A 236 -0.14 -14.07 -2.56
N ARG A 237 -1.31 -13.54 -2.22
CA ARG A 237 -2.54 -14.32 -2.10
C ARG A 237 -3.61 -13.70 -3.00
N HIS A 238 -4.32 -14.56 -3.72
CA HIS A 238 -5.44 -14.16 -4.57
C HIS A 238 -6.75 -14.57 -3.90
N TYR A 239 -7.77 -13.71 -4.00
CA TYR A 239 -9.03 -13.88 -3.30
C TYR A 239 -10.22 -13.71 -4.24
N GLY A 240 -11.31 -14.39 -3.88
CA GLY A 240 -12.59 -14.28 -4.56
C GLY A 240 -12.49 -14.70 -6.01
N PHE A 241 -12.99 -13.90 -6.95
CA PHE A 241 -12.94 -14.26 -8.37
C PHE A 241 -11.53 -14.20 -9.00
N LEU A 242 -10.52 -13.72 -8.28
CA LEU A 242 -9.10 -13.85 -8.68
C LEU A 242 -8.43 -15.09 -8.06
N GLY A 243 -9.09 -15.78 -7.14
CA GLY A 243 -8.56 -16.99 -6.52
C GLY A 243 -8.60 -18.19 -7.46
N ALA A 244 -7.75 -19.19 -7.21
CA ALA A 244 -7.66 -20.40 -8.04
C ALA A 244 -8.99 -21.17 -8.15
N ASN A 245 -9.83 -21.12 -7.12
CA ASN A 245 -11.12 -21.81 -7.07
C ASN A 245 -12.29 -20.93 -7.56
N ALA A 246 -12.01 -19.87 -8.32
CA ALA A 246 -13.05 -19.00 -8.86
C ALA A 246 -13.89 -19.75 -9.89
N LYS A 247 -15.21 -19.78 -9.69
CA LYS A 247 -16.16 -20.44 -10.61
C LYS A 247 -16.48 -19.60 -11.84
N VAL A 248 -16.38 -18.27 -11.72
CA VAL A 248 -16.70 -17.34 -12.81
C VAL A 248 -15.40 -17.03 -13.57
N PRO A 249 -15.31 -17.34 -14.87
CA PRO A 249 -14.12 -17.02 -15.66
C PRO A 249 -13.88 -15.52 -15.73
N ILE A 250 -12.62 -15.10 -15.76
CA ILE A 250 -12.26 -13.68 -15.85
C ILE A 250 -12.87 -13.01 -17.09
N GLN A 251 -13.02 -13.75 -18.19
CA GLN A 251 -13.63 -13.26 -19.42
C GLN A 251 -15.10 -12.87 -19.20
N ARG A 252 -15.87 -13.70 -18.51
CA ARG A 252 -17.26 -13.40 -18.16
C ARG A 252 -17.36 -12.15 -17.28
N ILE A 253 -16.41 -11.95 -16.36
CA ILE A 253 -16.38 -10.75 -15.52
C ILE A 253 -16.11 -9.50 -16.36
N ARG A 254 -15.25 -9.59 -17.37
CA ARG A 254 -14.99 -8.48 -18.30
C ARG A 254 -16.23 -8.13 -19.12
N GLU A 255 -16.96 -9.13 -19.60
CA GLU A 255 -18.25 -8.94 -20.28
C GLU A 255 -19.24 -8.21 -19.37
N LEU A 256 -19.44 -8.70 -18.14
CA LEU A 256 -20.37 -8.05 -17.18
C LEU A 256 -19.99 -6.60 -16.85
N ILE A 257 -18.70 -6.28 -16.86
CA ILE A 257 -18.22 -4.90 -16.71
C ILE A 257 -18.61 -4.09 -17.95
N CYS A 258 -18.35 -4.60 -19.16
CA CYS A 258 -18.74 -3.93 -20.41
C CYS A 258 -20.26 -3.73 -20.50
N ASP A 259 -21.06 -4.75 -20.19
CA ASP A 259 -22.53 -4.69 -20.18
C ASP A 259 -23.03 -3.55 -19.29
N LEU A 260 -22.43 -3.37 -18.10
CA LEU A 260 -22.74 -2.25 -17.22
C LEU A 260 -22.37 -0.90 -17.86
N TYR A 261 -21.17 -0.77 -18.44
CA TYR A 261 -20.73 0.48 -19.05
C TYR A 261 -21.56 0.86 -20.28
N GLU A 262 -21.94 -0.10 -21.12
CA GLU A 262 -22.83 0.11 -22.26
C GLU A 262 -24.22 0.54 -21.78
N PHE A 263 -24.77 -0.12 -20.76
CA PHE A 263 -26.04 0.26 -20.15
C PHE A 263 -26.00 1.69 -19.61
N LEU A 264 -24.94 2.06 -18.86
CA LEU A 264 -24.78 3.42 -18.33
C LEU A 264 -24.57 4.46 -19.44
N ALA A 265 -23.84 4.13 -20.50
CA ALA A 265 -23.64 5.02 -21.65
C ALA A 265 -24.95 5.27 -22.41
N ASN A 266 -25.84 4.27 -22.48
CA ASN A 266 -27.17 4.43 -23.09
C ASN A 266 -28.12 5.28 -22.22
N LEU A 267 -27.97 5.24 -20.89
CA LEU A 267 -28.77 6.04 -19.95
C LEU A 267 -28.28 7.50 -19.86
N ILE A 268 -26.96 7.70 -19.87
CA ILE A 268 -26.34 9.02 -19.82
C ILE A 268 -26.13 9.45 -21.26
N GLN A 269 -27.11 10.14 -21.85
CA GLN A 269 -26.85 10.87 -23.09
C GLN A 269 -25.66 11.80 -22.83
N PRO A 270 -24.59 11.75 -23.66
CA PRO A 270 -23.55 12.76 -23.54
C PRO A 270 -24.24 14.12 -23.63
N PRO A 271 -23.88 15.10 -22.78
CA PRO A 271 -24.47 16.42 -22.88
C PRO A 271 -24.33 16.86 -24.32
N VAL A 272 -25.46 17.17 -24.97
CA VAL A 272 -25.46 17.71 -26.33
C VAL A 272 -24.45 18.86 -26.30
N PRO A 273 -23.40 18.85 -27.16
CA PRO A 273 -22.43 19.93 -27.16
C PRO A 273 -23.20 21.23 -27.29
N HIS A 274 -23.18 22.05 -26.25
CA HIS A 274 -23.74 23.39 -26.35
C HIS A 274 -22.86 24.11 -27.38
N GLU A 275 -23.38 24.29 -28.59
CA GLU A 275 -22.81 25.21 -29.55
C GLU A 275 -22.76 26.57 -28.86
N SER A 276 -21.55 26.98 -28.46
CA SER A 276 -21.36 28.32 -27.93
C SER A 276 -21.82 29.28 -29.01
N PRO A 277 -22.68 30.27 -28.70
CA PRO A 277 -23.09 31.24 -29.70
C PRO A 277 -21.83 31.81 -30.36
N PRO A 278 -21.79 31.92 -31.71
CA PRO A 278 -20.61 32.34 -32.41
C PRO A 278 -20.14 33.67 -31.83
N ARG A 279 -18.88 33.70 -31.36
CA ARG A 279 -18.32 34.92 -30.76
C ARG A 279 -18.42 36.04 -31.78
N LYS A 280 -19.04 37.16 -31.42
CA LYS A 280 -19.13 38.33 -32.31
C LYS A 280 -17.93 39.24 -32.09
N CYS A 281 -17.41 39.84 -33.16
CA CYS A 281 -16.37 40.84 -33.09
C CYS A 281 -16.86 42.06 -32.28
N PRO A 282 -16.15 42.52 -31.22
CA PRO A 282 -16.57 43.67 -30.41
C PRO A 282 -16.66 44.98 -31.20
N SER A 283 -15.97 45.08 -32.34
CA SER A 283 -15.89 46.30 -33.14
C SER A 283 -16.93 46.37 -34.27
N CYS A 284 -17.27 45.24 -34.89
CA CYS A 284 -18.14 45.23 -36.08
C CYS A 284 -19.35 44.28 -35.97
N GLY A 285 -19.47 43.51 -34.90
CA GLY A 285 -20.59 42.59 -34.66
C GLY A 285 -20.59 41.31 -35.50
N THR A 286 -19.67 41.15 -36.44
CA THR A 286 -19.58 39.97 -37.31
C THR A 286 -19.16 38.72 -36.53
N SER A 287 -19.75 37.57 -36.86
CA SER A 287 -19.40 36.26 -36.29
C SER A 287 -17.93 35.90 -36.58
N MET A 288 -17.18 35.64 -35.53
CA MET A 288 -15.79 35.23 -35.60
C MET A 288 -15.69 33.72 -35.84
N VAL A 289 -14.86 33.32 -36.80
CA VAL A 289 -14.54 31.92 -37.06
C VAL A 289 -13.25 31.57 -36.33
N HIS A 290 -13.30 30.56 -35.46
CA HIS A 290 -12.10 30.07 -34.77
C HIS A 290 -11.20 29.33 -35.76
N ARG A 291 -10.12 29.99 -36.23
CA ARG A 291 -9.04 29.31 -36.95
C ARG A 291 -8.01 28.84 -35.94
N ALA A 292 -7.98 27.54 -35.65
CA ALA A 292 -6.91 26.95 -34.86
C ALA A 292 -5.60 26.99 -35.67
N LEU A 293 -4.56 27.62 -35.12
CA LEU A 293 -3.19 27.42 -35.59
C LEU A 293 -2.67 26.13 -34.97
N LEU A 294 -2.49 25.09 -35.78
CA LEU A 294 -1.72 23.91 -35.37
C LEU A 294 -0.26 24.37 -35.17
N SER A 295 0.18 24.50 -33.92
CA SER A 295 1.60 24.59 -33.61
C SER A 295 2.27 23.31 -34.09
N ALA A 296 3.08 23.40 -35.15
CA ALA A 296 3.90 22.30 -35.64
C ALA A 296 4.81 21.80 -34.51
N GLY A 297 4.44 20.67 -33.91
CA GLY A 297 5.28 19.93 -32.98
C GLY A 297 6.38 19.22 -33.76
N PHE A 298 7.63 19.61 -33.49
CA PHE A 298 8.84 18.95 -33.96
C PHE A 298 8.77 17.44 -33.71
N ILE A 299 8.77 16.67 -34.80
CA ILE A 299 9.17 15.27 -34.80
C ILE A 299 10.69 15.26 -34.71
N HIS A 300 11.25 14.94 -33.54
CA HIS A 300 12.63 14.49 -33.46
C HIS A 300 12.65 12.99 -33.76
N THR A 301 13.09 12.65 -34.97
CA THR A 301 13.73 11.39 -35.28
C THR A 301 15.12 11.36 -34.64
N GLY A 302 15.42 10.25 -33.97
CA GLY A 302 16.67 9.96 -33.25
C GLY A 302 16.50 8.71 -32.41
#